data_AF-A0A2S5KXK6-F1
#
_entry.id   AF-A0A2S5KXK6-F1
#
_cell.length_a   1.000
_cell.length_b   1.000
_cell.length_c   1.000
_cell.angle_alpha   90.00
_cell.angle_beta   90.00
_cell.angle_gamma   90.00
#
_symmetry.space_group_name_H-M   'P 1'
#
loop_
_entity.id
_entity.type
_entity.pdbx_description
1 polymer ?
#
loop_
_entity_poly.entity_id
_entity_poly.type
_entity_poly.pdbx_seq_one_letter_code
_entity_poly.pdbx_strand_id
1 'polypeptide(L)' 'MTSKLLPQNVAQEILRTVENLKNGTGFGSVEIIVHEGRVTQIEKRERQRFSHTKQDLPKRNTSTTLNKINSEAT' A
#
# COMPACT_ATOMS: atom_id res chain seq x y z
N MET A 1 11.45 17.23 36.57
CA MET A 1 10.71 16.74 35.40
C MET A 1 10.96 15.25 35.28
N THR A 2 10.23 14.41 36.03
CA THR A 2 10.37 12.95 35.93
C THR A 2 9.59 12.49 34.70
N SER A 3 10.30 12.11 33.64
CA SER A 3 9.69 11.35 32.54
C SER A 3 9.14 10.06 33.14
N LYS A 4 7.82 9.91 33.14
CA LYS A 4 7.18 8.68 33.63
C LYS A 4 7.59 7.58 32.66
N LEU A 5 8.53 6.72 33.07
CA LEU A 5 8.93 5.58 32.24
C LEU A 5 7.69 4.74 31.97
N LEU A 6 7.43 4.49 30.69
CA LEU A 6 6.42 3.53 30.29
C LEU A 6 6.83 2.15 30.82
N PRO A 7 5.89 1.37 31.38
CA PRO A 7 6.17 0.00 31.76
C PRO A 7 6.73 -0.79 30.57
N GLN A 8 7.75 -1.60 30.82
CA GLN A 8 8.49 -2.33 29.77
C GLN A 8 7.58 -3.17 28.87
N ASN A 9 6.52 -3.76 29.43
CA ASN A 9 5.55 -4.55 28.70
C ASN A 9 4.77 -3.72 27.67
N VAL A 10 4.41 -2.47 27.99
CA VAL A 10 3.70 -1.58 27.06
C VAL A 10 4.61 -1.20 25.90
N ALA A 11 5.86 -0.86 26.18
CA ALA A 11 6.83 -0.54 25.13
C ALA A 11 7.04 -1.72 24.17
N GLN A 12 7.16 -2.95 24.71
CA GLN A 12 7.28 -4.17 23.91
C GLN A 12 6.05 -4.42 23.03
N GLU A 13 4.85 -4.21 23.56
CA GLU A 13 3.60 -4.42 22.82
C GLU A 13 3.43 -3.42 21.66
N ILE A 14 3.80 -2.16 21.91
CA ILE A 14 3.85 -1.12 20.87
C ILE A 14 4.86 -1.51 19.78
N LEU A 15 6.10 -1.87 20.18
CA LEU A 15 7.14 -2.24 19.23
C LEU A 15 6.74 -3.44 18.36
N ARG A 16 6.16 -4.48 18.98
CA ARG A 16 5.65 -5.66 18.27
C ARG A 16 4.57 -5.28 17.26
N THR A 17 3.68 -4.37 17.64
CA THR A 17 2.60 -3.91 16.77
C THR A 17 3.14 -3.13 15.57
N VAL A 18 4.13 -2.25 15.79
CA VAL A 18 4.82 -1.50 14.72
C VAL A 18 5.59 -2.44 13.79
N GLU A 19 6.27 -3.45 14.32
CA GLU A 19 7.00 -4.43 13.52
C GLU A 19 6.06 -5.24 12.60
N ASN A 20 4.89 -5.63 13.12
CA ASN A 20 3.85 -6.28 12.32
C ASN A 20 3.35 -5.40 11.15
N LEU A 21 3.26 -4.08 11.32
CA LEU A 21 2.91 -3.19 10.20
C LEU A 21 4.00 -3.15 9.13
N LYS A 22 5.26 -3.08 9.55
CA LYS A 22 6.41 -3.05 8.63
C LYS A 22 6.49 -4.32 7.77
N ASN A 23 6.14 -5.47 8.35
CA ASN A 23 6.24 -6.76 7.69
C ASN A 23 5.09 -7.05 6.70
N GLY A 24 4.25 -6.07 6.38
CA GLY A 24 3.27 -6.19 5.29
C GLY A 24 2.03 -7.01 5.68
N THR A 25 1.45 -6.72 6.82
CA THR A 25 0.24 -7.39 7.35
C THR A 25 -1.08 -7.05 6.61
N GLY A 26 -1.04 -6.18 5.60
CA GLY A 26 -2.25 -5.66 4.93
C GLY A 26 -2.87 -4.43 5.61
N PHE A 27 -2.38 -4.06 6.79
CA PHE A 27 -2.79 -2.85 7.51
C PHE A 27 -1.93 -1.65 7.11
N GLY A 28 -2.56 -0.48 6.93
CA GLY A 28 -1.88 0.78 6.64
C GLY A 28 -1.61 1.65 7.85
N SER A 29 -2.41 1.47 8.90
CA SER A 29 -2.24 2.20 10.15
C SER A 29 -2.72 1.37 11.33
N VAL A 30 -2.22 1.74 12.50
CA VAL A 30 -2.64 1.19 13.79
C VAL A 30 -2.80 2.31 14.80
N GLU A 31 -3.76 2.15 15.69
CA GLU A 31 -4.00 3.03 16.83
C GLU A 31 -3.92 2.20 18.10
N ILE A 32 -3.08 2.64 19.05
CA ILE A 32 -2.84 1.93 20.31
C ILE A 32 -3.25 2.86 21.45
N ILE A 33 -4.20 2.42 22.26
CA ILE A 33 -4.73 3.21 23.37
C ILE A 33 -4.13 2.69 24.67
N VAL A 34 -3.42 3.57 25.38
CA VAL A 34 -2.75 3.26 26.64
C VAL A 34 -3.44 4.02 27.78
N HIS A 35 -3.96 3.28 28.75
CA HIS A 35 -4.51 3.83 30.00
C HIS A 35 -3.76 3.25 31.19
N GLU A 36 -3.40 4.10 32.15
CA GLU A 36 -2.75 3.69 33.40
C GLU A 36 -1.49 2.83 33.22
N GLY A 37 -0.73 3.06 32.15
CA GLY A 37 0.47 2.28 31.85
C GLY A 37 0.16 0.86 31.37
N ARG A 38 -1.01 0.63 30.77
CA ARG A 38 -1.39 -0.62 30.11
C ARG A 38 -1.98 -0.34 28.75
N VAL A 39 -1.70 -1.20 27.78
CA VAL A 39 -2.42 -1.20 26.50
C VAL A 39 -3.82 -1.71 26.79
N THR A 40 -4.82 -0.94 26.39
CA THR A 40 -6.23 -1.27 26.59
C THR A 40 -6.92 -1.64 25.29
N GLN A 41 -6.40 -1.13 24.16
CA GLN A 41 -6.96 -1.40 22.85
C GLN A 41 -5.92 -1.21 21.75
N ILE A 42 -6.05 -2.00 20.70
CA ILE A 42 -5.28 -1.89 19.45
C ILE A 42 -6.28 -1.97 18.30
N GLU A 43 -6.44 -0.88 17.55
CA GLU A 43 -7.22 -0.85 16.32
C GLU A 43 -6.31 -0.87 15.10
N LYS A 44 -6.61 -1.72 14.11
CA LYS A 44 -5.86 -1.80 12.85
C LYS A 44 -6.76 -1.37 11.71
N ARG A 45 -6.27 -0.50 10.83
CA ARG A 45 -7.00 -0.08 9.63
C ARG A 45 -6.31 -0.63 8.40
N GLU A 46 -7.08 -1.34 7.58
CA GLU A 46 -6.60 -1.94 6.33
C GLU A 46 -6.16 -0.87 5.32
N ARG A 47 -5.20 -1.24 4.45
CA ARG A 47 -4.81 -0.42 3.31
C ARG A 47 -5.05 -1.20 2.03
N GLN A 48 -6.16 -0.89 1.36
CA GLN A 48 -6.36 -1.36 0.00
C GLN A 48 -5.43 -0.61 -0.96
N ARG A 49 -4.72 -1.38 -1.80
CA ARG A 49 -3.90 -0.87 -2.88
C ARG A 49 -4.59 -1.23 -4.18
N PHE A 50 -5.20 -0.23 -4.82
CA PHE A 50 -5.76 -0.40 -6.15
C PHE A 50 -4.64 -0.29 -7.17
N SER A 51 -4.20 -1.42 -7.71
CA SER A 51 -3.33 -1.46 -8.88
C SER A 51 -4.11 -0.91 -10.07
N HIS A 52 -3.81 0.30 -10.52
CA HIS A 52 -4.19 0.70 -11.88
C HIS A 52 -3.30 -0.09 -12.84
N THR A 53 -3.70 -1.30 -13.20
CA THR A 53 -3.23 -1.89 -14.45
C THR A 53 -3.74 -0.96 -15.54
N LYS A 54 -2.85 -0.09 -16.04
CA LYS A 54 -3.07 0.50 -17.37
C LYS A 54 -3.27 -0.70 -18.28
N GLN A 55 -4.49 -0.90 -18.74
CA GLN A 55 -4.70 -1.80 -19.84
C GLN A 55 -3.92 -1.18 -20.99
N ASP A 56 -2.75 -1.73 -21.29
CA ASP A 56 -2.05 -1.48 -22.54
C ASP A 56 -2.95 -2.06 -23.62
N LEU A 57 -3.95 -1.29 -24.05
CA LEU A 57 -4.69 -1.58 -25.25
C LEU A 57 -3.64 -1.65 -26.37
N PRO A 58 -3.59 -2.74 -27.16
CA PRO A 58 -2.65 -2.83 -28.26
C PRO A 58 -2.90 -1.65 -29.20
N LYS A 59 -1.90 -0.77 -29.34
CA LYS A 59 -1.89 0.26 -30.38
C LYS A 59 -1.86 -0.43 -31.73
N ARG A 60 -3.03 -0.71 -32.30
CA ARG A 60 -3.19 -1.23 -33.66
C ARG A 60 -2.70 -0.17 -34.64
N ASN A 61 -1.46 -0.29 -35.07
CA ASN A 61 -0.84 0.44 -36.16
C ASN A 61 -1.54 0.07 -37.48
N THR A 62 -2.54 0.86 -37.89
CA THR A 62 -3.30 0.70 -39.16
C THR A 62 -2.54 1.18 -40.39
N SER A 63 -1.22 1.00 -40.47
CA SER A 63 -0.38 1.58 -41.53
C SER A 63 0.02 0.59 -42.63
N THR A 64 -0.87 -0.27 -43.12
CA THR A 64 -0.49 -1.26 -44.17
C THR A 64 -1.50 -1.46 -45.30
N THR A 65 -2.40 -0.51 -45.61
CA THR A 65 -3.30 -0.67 -46.78
C THR A 65 -3.60 0.63 -47.54
N LEU A 66 -2.67 1.58 -47.60
CA LEU A 66 -2.79 2.74 -48.52
C LEU A 66 -1.67 2.85 -49.56
N ASN A 67 -0.58 2.07 -49.45
CA ASN A 67 0.54 2.14 -50.41
C ASN A 67 0.45 1.14 -51.58
N LYS A 68 -0.62 0.37 -51.71
CA LYS A 68 -0.79 -0.61 -52.82
C LYS A 68 -1.67 -0.14 -53.98
N ILE A 69 -2.17 1.09 -53.95
CA ILE A 69 -3.09 1.61 -54.97
C ILE A 69 -2.42 2.44 -56.07
N ASN A 70 -1.12 2.80 -55.94
CA ASN A 70 -0.46 3.72 -56.87
C ASN A 70 0.60 3.08 -57.78
N SER A 71 0.62 1.75 -57.95
CA SER A 71 1.64 1.07 -58.76
C SER A 71 1.12 0.32 -60.00
N GLU A 72 -0.13 0.56 -60.43
CA GLU A 72 -0.70 -0.06 -61.66
C GLU A 72 -1.24 0.97 -62.68
N ALA A 73 -0.70 2.19 -62.72
CA ALA A 73 -0.98 3.13 -63.80
C ALA A 73 0.27 3.94 -64.17
N THR A 74 1.12 3.38 -65.04
CA THR A 74 1.75 4.01 -66.23
C THR A 74 2.83 3.06 -66.76
#